data_AF-A0A225VQW5-F1
#
_entry.id   AF-A0A225VQW5-F1
#
_cell.length_a   1.000
_cell.length_b   1.000
_cell.length_c   1.000
_cell.angle_alpha   90.00
_cell.angle_beta   90.00
_cell.angle_gamma   90.00
#
_symmetry.space_group_name_H-M   'P 1'
#
loop_
_entity.id
_entity.type
_entity.pdbx_description
1 polymer ?
#
loop_
_entity_poly.entity_id
_entity_poly.type
_entity_poly.pdbx_seq_one_letter_code
_entity_poly.pdbx_strand_id
1 'polypeptide(L)'
;MPKTLPWQAVALCVDGSSADALLDNMKAFDITKSNTMACTMCVNLDTHNMRYRLMECSSEACATVSLLGCRWRGKTLTCIL
;
A
#
# COMPACT_ATOMS: atom_id res chain seq x y z
N MET A 1 -20.46 2.11 -9.52
CA MET A 1 -19.09 2.67 -9.48
C MET A 1 -18.37 2.12 -8.27
N PRO A 2 -17.12 1.63 -8.39
CA PRO A 2 -16.32 1.24 -7.22
C PRO A 2 -16.21 2.45 -6.29
N LYS A 3 -16.51 2.28 -4.99
CA LYS A 3 -16.33 3.37 -4.02
C LYS A 3 -14.85 3.75 -3.98
N THR A 4 -14.52 4.96 -4.41
CA THR A 4 -13.18 5.51 -4.27
C THR A 4 -12.94 5.82 -2.80
N LEU A 5 -12.07 5.05 -2.14
CA LEU A 5 -11.57 5.43 -0.82
C LEU A 5 -10.64 6.65 -0.99
N PRO A 6 -10.83 7.73 -0.22
CA PRO A 6 -9.88 8.84 -0.24
C PRO A 6 -8.57 8.36 0.37
N TRP A 7 -7.54 8.23 -0.47
CA TRP A 7 -6.19 7.88 -0.02
C TRP A 7 -5.43 9.17 0.33
N GLN A 8 -4.84 9.21 1.51
CA GLN A 8 -3.90 10.26 1.89
C GLN A 8 -2.48 9.81 1.55
N ALA A 9 -1.73 10.65 0.86
CA ALA A 9 -0.32 10.39 0.61
C ALA A 9 0.49 10.61 1.90
N VAL A 10 1.30 9.61 2.25
CA VAL A 10 2.19 9.66 3.43
C VAL A 10 3.65 9.89 3.00
N ALA A 11 4.06 9.25 1.92
CA ALA A 11 5.37 9.44 1.30
C ALA A 11 5.22 9.34 -0.22
N LEU A 12 5.98 10.15 -0.95
CA LEU A 12 5.99 10.20 -2.40
C LEU A 12 7.45 10.20 -2.87
N CYS A 13 7.73 9.52 -3.99
CA CYS A 13 9.05 9.51 -4.62
C CYS A 13 10.19 9.08 -3.69
N VAL A 14 9.92 8.17 -2.75
CA VAL A 14 10.92 7.57 -1.87
C VAL A 14 11.45 6.27 -2.50
N ASP A 15 12.71 5.93 -2.20
CA ASP A 15 13.27 4.65 -2.59
C ASP A 15 12.67 3.50 -1.77
N GLY A 16 12.92 2.26 -2.21
CA GLY A 16 12.37 1.06 -1.57
C GLY A 16 12.76 0.93 -0.10
N SER A 17 14.00 1.22 0.27
CA SER A 17 14.47 1.06 1.64
C SER A 17 13.84 2.07 2.59
N SER A 18 13.71 3.32 2.16
CA SER A 18 12.99 4.36 2.91
C SER A 18 11.50 4.03 3.04
N ALA A 19 10.88 3.49 1.99
CA ALA A 19 9.49 3.05 2.03
C ALA A 19 9.28 1.88 3.02
N ASP A 20 10.18 0.89 3.01
CA ASP A 20 10.12 -0.26 3.92
C ASP A 20 10.30 0.19 5.37
N ALA A 21 11.27 1.06 5.66
CA ALA A 21 11.45 1.63 6.99
C ALA A 21 10.23 2.42 7.47
N LEU A 22 9.54 3.14 6.58
CA LEU A 22 8.28 3.81 6.92
C LEU A 22 7.18 2.79 7.25
N LEU A 23 7.07 1.71 6.48
CA LEU A 23 6.08 0.65 6.72
C LEU A 23 6.34 -0.09 8.03
N ASP A 24 7.60 -0.33 8.40
CA ASP A 24 7.98 -0.97 9.66
C ASP A 24 7.56 -0.16 10.89
N ASN A 25 7.48 1.17 10.76
CA ASN A 25 7.01 2.08 11.81
C ASN A 25 5.47 2.22 11.83
N MET A 26 4.74 1.53 10.94
CA MET A 26 3.28 1.56 10.89
C MET A 26 2.67 0.35 11.62
N LYS A 27 1.33 0.31 11.73
CA LYS A 27 0.63 -0.85 12.32
C LYS A 27 0.99 -2.13 11.57
N ALA A 28 1.17 -3.24 12.28
CA ALA A 28 1.30 -4.56 11.70
C ALA A 28 0.21 -4.81 10.63
N PHE A 29 0.64 -5.27 9.46
CA PHE A 29 -0.22 -5.43 8.30
C PHE A 29 0.12 -6.68 7.49
N ASP A 30 -0.88 -7.14 6.73
CA ASP A 30 -0.72 -8.15 5.69
C ASP A 30 -1.01 -7.56 4.32
N ILE A 31 -0.31 -8.04 3.30
CA ILE A 31 -0.57 -7.69 1.89
C ILE A 31 -1.72 -8.57 1.38
N THR A 32 -2.90 -7.97 1.19
CA THR A 32 -4.10 -8.70 0.73
C THR A 32 -4.21 -8.75 -0.79
N LYS A 33 -3.61 -7.78 -1.50
CA LYS A 33 -3.51 -7.77 -2.96
C LYS A 33 -2.14 -7.28 -3.39
N SER A 34 -1.59 -7.89 -4.43
CA SER A 34 -0.30 -7.53 -5.02
C SER A 34 -0.35 -7.76 -6.52
N ASN A 35 -0.62 -6.70 -7.29
CA ASN A 35 -0.80 -6.77 -8.73
C ASN A 35 0.31 -6.02 -9.45
N THR A 36 0.71 -6.53 -10.61
CA THR A 36 1.53 -5.77 -11.56
C THR A 36 0.61 -5.03 -12.51
N MET A 37 0.89 -3.76 -12.79
CA MET A 37 0.17 -2.97 -13.79
C MET A 37 1.13 -2.00 -14.49
N ALA A 38 0.69 -1.39 -15.58
CA ALA A 38 1.46 -0.32 -16.23
C ALA A 38 1.82 0.76 -15.22
N CYS A 39 3.07 1.21 -15.21
CA CYS A 39 3.49 2.27 -14.32
C CYS A 39 2.74 3.55 -14.67
N THR A 40 2.20 4.25 -13.66
CA THR A 40 1.54 5.56 -13.83
C THR A 40 2.28 6.70 -13.12
N MET A 41 3.39 6.38 -12.46
CA MET A 41 4.19 7.33 -11.67
C MET A 41 5.36 7.91 -12.45
N CYS A 42 5.89 7.18 -13.42
CA CYS A 42 7.04 7.61 -14.23
C CYS A 42 6.58 8.29 -15.51
N VAL A 43 7.36 9.23 -16.03
CA VAL A 43 7.06 9.92 -17.31
C VAL A 43 7.10 8.94 -18.50
N ASN A 44 8.00 7.96 -18.46
CA ASN A 44 8.15 6.93 -19.51
C ASN A 44 7.34 5.67 -19.16
N LEU A 45 6.02 5.78 -19.29
CA LEU A 45 5.04 4.74 -18.89
C LEU A 45 5.23 3.41 -19.65
N ASP A 46 5.76 3.45 -20.87
CA ASP A 46 5.79 2.30 -21.80
C ASP A 46 6.89 1.27 -21.52
N THR A 47 7.83 1.59 -20.63
CA THR A 47 9.02 0.76 -20.40
C THR A 47 8.97 0.01 -19.07
N HIS A 48 8.17 0.47 -18.11
CA HIS A 48 8.22 -0.05 -16.74
C HIS A 48 6.83 -0.49 -16.27
N ASN A 49 6.84 -1.49 -15.41
CA ASN A 49 5.64 -1.85 -14.66
C ASN A 49 5.66 -1.18 -13.29
N MET A 50 4.52 -1.17 -12.61
CA MET A 50 4.45 -0.86 -11.20
C MET A 50 3.76 -1.99 -10.44
N ARG A 51 4.23 -2.20 -9.21
CA ARG A 51 3.60 -3.06 -8.23
C ARG A 51 2.60 -2.26 -7.43
N TYR A 52 1.33 -2.62 -7.54
CA TYR A 52 0.24 -2.10 -6.73
C TYR A 52 -0.03 -3.09 -5.59
N ARG A 53 0.14 -2.66 -4.33
CA ARG A 53 -0.21 -3.48 -3.16
C ARG A 53 -1.26 -2.82 -2.30
N LEU A 54 -2.19 -3.62 -1.78
CA LEU A 54 -3.10 -3.22 -0.72
C LEU A 54 -2.78 -3.97 0.55
N MET A 55 -2.89 -3.25 1.66
CA MET A 55 -2.55 -3.72 3.00
C MET A 55 -3.74 -3.57 3.93
N GLU A 56 -3.95 -4.58 4.77
CA GLU A 56 -4.93 -4.55 5.86
C GLU A 56 -4.23 -4.83 7.18
N CYS A 57 -4.79 -4.34 8.28
CA CYS A 57 -4.21 -4.51 9.61
C CYS A 57 -4.23 -5.98 10.04
N SER A 58 -3.10 -6.49 10.51
CA SER A 58 -2.94 -7.85 11.04
C SER A 58 -2.70 -7.88 12.56
N SER A 59 -2.74 -6.73 13.23
CA SER A 59 -2.59 -6.63 14.69
C SER A 59 -3.70 -7.39 15.43
N GLU A 60 -3.31 -8.38 16.24
CA GLU A 60 -4.22 -9.14 17.13
C GLU A 60 -5.02 -8.24 18.07
N ALA A 61 -4.39 -7.20 18.61
CA ALA A 61 -5.05 -6.23 19.48
C ALA A 61 -6.21 -5.51 18.77
N CYS A 62 -6.11 -5.29 17.45
CA CYS A 62 -7.21 -4.72 16.69
C CYS A 62 -8.29 -5.75 16.34
N ALA A 63 -7.93 -7.04 16.24
CA ALA A 63 -8.88 -8.12 15.98
C ALA A 63 -9.81 -8.37 17.18
N THR A 64 -9.32 -8.22 18.41
CA THR A 64 -10.11 -8.44 19.63
C THR A 64 -11.07 -7.29 19.96
N VAL A 65 -10.74 -6.06 19.54
CA VAL A 65 -11.52 -4.85 19.89
C VAL A 65 -12.74 -4.63 19.01
N SER A 66 -12.77 -5.17 17.79
CA SER A 66 -13.89 -4.96 16.87
C SER A 66 -14.26 -6.23 16.10
N LEU A 67 -15.53 -6.63 16.19
CA LEU A 67 -16.11 -7.69 15.36
C LEU A 67 -16.04 -7.36 13.85
N LEU A 68 -15.95 -6.08 13.48
CA LEU A 68 -15.83 -5.63 12.10
C LEU A 68 -14.37 -5.48 11.64
N GLY A 69 -13.41 -5.76 12.52
CA GLY A 69 -11.98 -5.63 12.28
C GLY A 69 -11.50 -4.17 12.20
N CYS A 70 -10.18 -4.01 12.12
CA CYS A 70 -9.57 -2.69 11.98
C CYS A 70 -9.92 -2.05 10.64
N ARG A 71 -10.33 -0.77 10.66
CA ARG A 71 -10.58 0.01 9.44
C ARG A 71 -9.32 0.55 8.77
N TRP A 72 -8.15 0.37 9.39
CA TRP A 72 -6.89 0.79 8.80
C TRP A 72 -6.65 0.05 7.47
N ARG A 73 -6.26 0.81 6.45
CA ARG A 73 -5.96 0.33 5.11
C ARG A 73 -4.73 1.06 4.59
N GLY A 74 -3.82 0.32 3.99
CA GLY A 74 -2.62 0.85 3.37
C GLY A 74 -2.58 0.53 1.88
N LYS A 75 -1.82 1.34 1.14
CA LYS A 75 -1.55 1.12 -0.28
C LYS A 75 -0.10 1.51 -0.58
N THR A 76 0.61 0.66 -1.31
CA THR A 76 1.90 1.04 -1.91
C THR A 76 1.84 0.93 -3.43
N LEU A 77 2.52 1.88 -4.08
CA LEU A 77 2.78 1.90 -5.49
C LEU A 77 4.30 1.94 -5.65
N THR A 78 4.88 0.90 -6.23
CA THR A 78 6.34 0.81 -6.41
C THR A 78 6.62 0.58 -7.88
N CYS A 79 7.40 1.48 -8.52
CA CYS A 79 7.86 1.23 -9.88
C CYS A 79 8.82 0.04 -9.86
N ILE A 80 8.67 -0.87 -10.83
CA ILE A 80 9.56 -2.00 -11.05
C ILE A 80 10.11 -1.87 -12.48
N LEU A 81 11.42 -1.67 -12.56
CA LEU A 81 12.20 -1.64 -13.80
C LEU A 81 12.38 -3.06 -14.33
#